data_AF-A0A367IPJ7-F1
#
_entry.id   AF-A0A367IPJ7-F1
#
_cell.length_a   1.000
_cell.length_b   1.000
_cell.length_c   1.000
_cell.angle_alpha   90.00
_cell.angle_beta   90.00
_cell.angle_gamma   90.00
#
_symmetry.space_group_name_H-M   'P 1'
#
loop_
_entity.id
_entity.type
_entity.pdbx_description
1 polymer ?
#
loop_
_entity_poly.entity_id
_entity_poly.type
_entity_poly.pdbx_seq_one_letter_code
_entity_poly.pdbx_strand_id
1 'polypeptide(L)'
;ALINTYAMDVLETKVFQHRLEYERILPTDQENAHDRVQPDYPAQILSHFELPSQLAISIMNLFFFIQISINVNDFLTKSDE
;
A
#
# COMPACT_ATOMS: atom_id res chain seq x y z
N ALA A 1 -41.43 20.70 -5.66
CA ALA A 1 -40.45 21.16 -4.67
C ALA A 1 -40.15 20.06 -3.65
N LEU A 2 -41.12 19.61 -2.83
CA LEU A 2 -40.91 18.60 -1.78
C LEU A 2 -40.31 17.26 -2.25
N ILE A 3 -40.76 16.73 -3.39
CA ILE A 3 -40.31 15.43 -3.92
C ILE A 3 -38.82 15.47 -4.30
N ASN A 4 -38.35 16.58 -4.85
CA ASN A 4 -36.94 16.74 -5.21
C ASN A 4 -36.07 16.88 -3.96
N THR A 5 -36.55 17.56 -2.93
CA THR A 5 -35.84 17.66 -1.64
C THR A 5 -35.70 16.29 -0.97
N TYR A 6 -36.76 15.48 -0.95
CA TYR A 6 -36.71 14.13 -0.40
C TYR A 6 -35.79 13.20 -1.23
N ALA A 7 -35.84 13.31 -2.56
CA ALA A 7 -34.96 12.54 -3.43
C ALA A 7 -33.47 12.90 -3.23
N MET A 8 -33.17 14.19 -3.02
CA MET A 8 -31.80 14.64 -2.72
C MET A 8 -31.33 14.16 -1.34
N ASP A 9 -32.18 14.21 -0.32
CA ASP A 9 -31.87 13.73 1.04
C ASP A 9 -31.58 12.22 1.07
N VAL A 10 -32.36 11.43 0.31
CA VAL A 10 -32.12 9.99 0.11
C VAL A 10 -30.83 9.73 -0.65
N LEU A 11 -30.52 10.53 -1.67
CA LEU A 11 -29.27 10.42 -2.43
C LEU A 11 -28.06 10.77 -1.55
N GLU A 12 -28.12 11.86 -0.78
CA GLU A 12 -27.05 12.26 0.14
C GLU A 12 -26.81 11.19 1.22
N THR A 13 -27.88 10.63 1.78
CA THR A 13 -27.78 9.53 2.75
C THR A 13 -27.10 8.30 2.13
N LYS A 14 -27.45 7.91 0.91
CA LYS A 14 -26.83 6.76 0.23
C LYS A 14 -25.37 7.02 -0.14
N VAL A 15 -25.06 8.22 -0.62
CA VAL A 15 -23.69 8.62 -0.95
C VAL A 15 -22.82 8.66 0.31
N PHE A 16 -23.37 9.12 1.44
CA PHE A 16 -22.69 9.14 2.73
C PHE A 16 -22.44 7.71 3.27
N GLN A 17 -23.43 6.84 3.21
CA GLN A 17 -23.29 5.42 3.62
C GLN A 17 -22.24 4.69 2.78
N HIS A 18 -22.24 4.90 1.46
CA HIS A 18 -21.22 4.32 0.57
C HIS A 18 -19.82 4.87 0.89
N ARG A 19 -19.71 6.15 1.26
CA ARG A 19 -18.43 6.75 1.68
C ARG A 19 -17.91 6.12 2.98
N LEU A 20 -18.80 5.93 3.96
CA LEU A 20 -18.45 5.27 5.22
C LEU A 20 -18.07 3.80 5.02
N GLU A 21 -18.72 3.08 4.11
CA GLU A 21 -18.37 1.70 3.80
C GLU A 21 -16.99 1.59 3.15
N TYR A 22 -16.66 2.50 2.22
CA TYR A 22 -15.31 2.63 1.66
C TYR A 22 -14.27 3.06 2.69
N GLU A 23 -14.56 4.06 3.53
CA GLU A 23 -13.69 4.50 4.62
C GLU A 23 -13.57 3.48 5.75
N ARG A 24 -14.47 2.50 5.85
CA ARG A 24 -14.33 1.35 6.76
C ARG A 24 -13.44 0.25 6.18
N ILE A 25 -13.30 0.20 4.84
CA ILE A 25 -12.47 -0.79 4.13
C ILE A 25 -11.03 -0.27 3.92
N LEU A 26 -10.83 1.05 3.90
CA LEU A 26 -9.52 1.67 3.62
C LEU A 26 -8.48 1.72 4.75
N PRO A 27 -8.79 1.79 6.07
CA PRO A 27 -7.76 2.01 7.08
C PRO A 27 -7.08 0.72 7.56
N THR A 28 -7.66 -0.45 7.28
CA THR A 28 -7.39 -1.64 8.11
C THR A 28 -6.26 -2.54 7.60
N ASP A 29 -5.66 -2.28 6.44
CA ASP A 29 -4.69 -3.23 5.88
C ASP A 29 -3.40 -2.61 5.29
N GLN A 30 -3.17 -1.32 5.54
CA GLN A 30 -1.91 -0.67 5.12
C GLN A 30 -0.77 -0.84 6.12
N GLU A 31 -1.08 -1.12 7.38
CA GLU A 31 -0.11 -1.13 8.48
C GLU A 31 1.04 -2.13 8.25
N ASN A 32 0.81 -3.17 7.44
CA ASN A 32 1.81 -4.19 7.06
C ASN A 32 1.74 -4.57 5.57
N ALA A 33 1.28 -3.65 4.70
CA ALA A 33 1.13 -3.96 3.27
C ALA A 33 2.47 -4.37 2.62
N HIS A 34 3.59 -3.82 3.10
CA HIS A 34 4.93 -4.13 2.61
C HIS A 34 5.39 -5.56 2.97
N ASP A 35 5.05 -6.05 4.16
CA ASP A 35 5.42 -7.41 4.61
C ASP A 35 4.70 -8.51 3.83
N ARG A 36 3.56 -8.17 3.20
CA ARG A 36 2.73 -9.10 2.44
C ARG A 36 3.07 -9.14 0.95
N VAL A 37 3.96 -8.27 0.46
CA VAL A 37 4.34 -8.24 -0.95
C VAL A 37 5.23 -9.45 -1.24
N GLN A 38 4.74 -10.36 -2.08
CA GLN A 38 5.56 -11.45 -2.60
C GLN A 38 6.51 -10.94 -3.69
N PRO A 39 7.78 -11.40 -3.73
CA PRO A 39 8.78 -10.91 -4.69
C PRO A 39 8.37 -11.07 -6.16
N ASP A 40 7.53 -12.07 -6.45
CA ASP A 40 7.11 -12.39 -7.82
C ASP A 40 6.27 -11.28 -8.45
N TYR A 41 5.47 -10.56 -7.65
CA TYR A 41 4.60 -9.51 -8.16
C TYR A 41 5.38 -8.25 -8.61
N PRO A 42 6.27 -7.66 -7.79
CA PRO A 42 7.13 -6.57 -8.23
C PRO A 42 8.00 -6.95 -9.43
N ALA A 43 8.53 -8.17 -9.51
CA ALA A 43 9.31 -8.62 -10.65
C ALA A 43 8.51 -8.57 -11.97
N GLN A 44 7.25 -9.02 -11.93
CA GLN A 44 6.34 -8.96 -13.09
C GLN A 44 5.99 -7.53 -13.48
N ILE A 45 5.77 -6.65 -12.49
CA ILE A 45 5.47 -5.24 -12.73
C ILE A 45 6.68 -4.53 -13.36
N LEU A 46 7.89 -4.73 -12.82
CA LEU A 46 9.10 -4.10 -13.34
C LEU A 46 9.40 -4.55 -14.78
N SER A 47 9.09 -5.82 -15.11
CA SER A 47 9.17 -6.33 -16.48
C SER A 47 8.09 -5.75 -17.40
N HIS A 48 6.86 -5.55 -16.89
CA HIS A 48 5.75 -5.00 -17.67
C HIS A 48 6.00 -3.55 -18.10
N PHE A 49 6.68 -2.77 -17.26
CA PHE A 49 7.09 -1.39 -17.56
C PHE A 49 8.42 -1.29 -18.33
N GLU A 50 8.96 -2.41 -18.81
CA GLU A 50 10.18 -2.47 -19.63
C GLU A 50 11.40 -1.78 -18.98
N LEU A 51 11.51 -1.85 -17.64
CA LEU A 51 12.69 -1.34 -16.97
C LEU A 51 13.94 -2.12 -17.42
N PRO A 52 15.10 -1.47 -17.55
CA PRO A 52 16.36 -2.15 -17.81
C PRO A 52 16.57 -3.29 -16.82
N SER A 53 16.92 -4.48 -17.32
CA SER A 53 17.06 -5.70 -16.50
C SER A 53 17.96 -5.47 -15.29
N GLN A 54 19.07 -4.74 -15.45
CA GLN A 54 19.98 -4.40 -14.38
C GLN A 54 19.31 -3.57 -13.26
N LEU A 55 18.46 -2.60 -13.64
CA LEU A 55 17.73 -1.77 -12.68
C LEU A 55 16.67 -2.58 -11.93
N ALA A 56 15.92 -3.43 -12.64
CA ALA A 56 14.94 -4.32 -12.03
C ALA A 56 15.60 -5.28 -11.02
N ILE A 57 16.74 -5.88 -11.38
CA ILE A 57 17.54 -6.73 -10.49
C ILE A 57 18.01 -5.96 -9.26
N SER A 58 18.52 -4.74 -9.42
CA SER A 58 18.95 -3.90 -8.30
C SER A 58 17.81 -3.55 -7.34
N ILE A 59 16.63 -3.23 -7.87
CA ILE A 59 15.42 -2.94 -7.06
C ILE A 59 14.97 -4.19 -6.30
N MET A 60 14.90 -5.34 -6.98
CA MET A 60 14.52 -6.60 -6.35
C MET A 60 15.50 -6.99 -5.24
N ASN A 61 16.80 -6.83 -5.49
CA ASN A 61 17.83 -7.06 -4.50
C ASN A 61 17.66 -6.14 -3.28
N LEU A 62 17.43 -4.85 -3.50
CA LEU A 62 17.26 -3.87 -2.43
C LEU A 62 16.09 -4.20 -1.48
N PHE A 63 14.95 -4.60 -2.04
CA PHE A 63 13.73 -4.78 -1.23
C PHE A 63 13.59 -6.18 -0.62
N PHE A 64 14.11 -7.23 -1.27
CA PHE A 64 13.81 -8.61 -0.87
C PHE A 64 15.02 -9.45 -0.47
N PHE A 65 16.22 -9.10 -0.92
CA PHE A 65 17.42 -9.92 -0.70
C PHE A 65 18.44 -9.23 0.21
N ILE A 66 18.41 -7.90 0.27
CA ILE A 66 19.23 -7.12 1.18
C ILE A 66 18.56 -7.11 2.57
N GLN A 67 19.18 -7.79 3.53
CA GLN A 67 18.80 -7.72 4.95
C GLN A 67 19.43 -6.48 5.59
N ILE A 68 18.93 -5.28 5.26
CA ILE A 68 19.28 -4.08 6.03
C ILE A 68 18.27 -3.93 7.16
N SER A 69 18.72 -4.13 8.39
CA SER A 69 18.01 -3.71 9.60
C SER A 69 18.31 -2.23 9.88
N ILE A 70 17.46 -1.31 9.42
CA ILE A 70 17.59 0.11 9.79
C ILE A 70 16.87 0.32 11.12
N ASN A 71 17.64 0.45 12.21
CA ASN A 71 17.10 0.92 13.47
C ASN A 71 16.86 2.44 13.38
N VAL A 72 15.61 2.85 13.14
CA VAL A 72 15.21 4.26 13.04
C VAL A 72 15.24 4.97 14.42
N ASN A 73 15.41 4.22 15.52
CA ASN A 73 15.39 4.71 16.90
C ASN A 73 16.80 4.90 17.54
N ASP A 74 17.83 5.10 16.72
CA ASP A 74 19.13 5.63 17.16
C ASP A 74 19.96 4.79 18.16
N PHE A 75 20.02 3.46 17.99
CA PHE A 75 21.15 2.70 18.55
C PHE A 75 21.62 1.64 17.55
N LEU A 76 22.70 1.97 16.83
CA LEU A 76 23.56 0.98 16.17
C LEU A 76 24.23 0.14 17.26
N THR A 77 23.57 -0.93 17.71
CA THR A 77 24.25 -1.97 18.48
C THR A 77 25.27 -2.63 17.58
N LYS A 78 26.55 -2.52 17.93
CA LYS A 78 27.61 -3.31 17.30
C LYS A 78 27.26 -4.79 17.46
N SER A 79 27.38 -5.56 16.38
CA SER A 79 27.44 -7.01 16.48
C SER A 79 28.76 -7.36 17.18
N ASP A 80 28.68 -7.74 18.45
CA ASP A 80 29.79 -8.40 19.12
C ASP A 80 29.82 -9.86 18.63
N GLU A 81 30.72 -10.15 17.68
CA GLU A 81 31.35 -11.46 17.48
C GLU A 81 32.87 -11.29 17.45
#